data_AF-A0A3D4YPE4-F1
#
_entry.id   AF-A0A3D4YPE4-F1
#
_cell.length_a   1.000
_cell.length_b   1.000
_cell.length_c   1.000
_cell.angle_alpha   90.00
_cell.angle_beta   90.00
_cell.angle_gamma   90.00
#
_symmetry.space_group_name_H-M   'P 1'
#
loop_
_entity.id
_entity.type
_entity.pdbx_description
1 polymer ?
#
loop_
_entity_poly.entity_id
_entity_poly.type
_entity_poly.pdbx_seq_one_letter_code
_entity_poly.pdbx_strand_id
1 'polypeptide(L)'
;MTMPGRLLDFFSLEASEYLTRLESLAAKKAMEPSDATQFAAAARGLRGSATMAKAGGIVQVAMTVERIGSGVVHGATTWEPELQRALIGVIEDLKLLVRSVRTWGVDQDARVEESLRRLARFAPARKEQTEDLIIPIS
;
A
#
# COMPACT_ATOMS: atom_id res chain seq x y z
N MET A 1 -8.41 19.59 -14.28
CA MET A 1 -7.02 19.92 -13.91
C MET A 1 -6.12 18.80 -14.43
N THR A 2 -5.55 18.94 -15.62
CA THR A 2 -4.77 17.87 -16.27
C THR A 2 -3.37 17.85 -15.66
N MET A 3 -2.97 16.72 -15.06
CA MET A 3 -1.58 16.53 -14.65
C MET A 3 -0.67 16.59 -15.88
N PRO A 4 0.54 17.18 -15.78
CA PRO A 4 1.50 17.13 -16.87
C PRO A 4 1.75 15.67 -17.23
N GLY A 5 1.52 15.27 -18.48
CA GLY A 5 1.52 13.85 -18.90
C GLY A 5 2.76 13.07 -18.45
N ARG A 6 3.92 13.75 -18.40
CA ARG A 6 5.21 13.23 -17.95
C ARG A 6 5.24 12.75 -16.49
N LEU A 7 4.48 13.37 -15.59
CA LEU A 7 4.41 12.97 -14.19
C LEU A 7 3.65 11.65 -14.03
N LEU A 8 2.60 11.45 -14.83
CA LEU A 8 1.86 10.19 -14.87
C LEU A 8 2.66 9.07 -15.55
N ASP A 9 3.48 9.38 -16.55
CA ASP A 9 4.39 8.39 -17.16
C ASP A 9 5.44 7.93 -16.16
N PHE A 10 6.07 8.88 -15.46
CA PHE A 10 7.03 8.57 -14.39
C PHE A 10 6.38 7.74 -13.28
N PHE A 11 5.19 8.15 -12.83
CA PHE A 11 4.44 7.39 -11.84
C PHE A 11 4.15 5.95 -12.28
N SER A 12 3.65 5.75 -13.50
CA SER A 12 3.33 4.41 -14.01
C SER A 12 4.55 3.51 -14.06
N LEU A 13 5.72 4.04 -14.45
CA LEU A 13 6.98 3.31 -14.45
C LEU A 13 7.40 2.90 -13.03
N GLU A 14 7.55 3.88 -12.14
CA GLU A 14 7.95 3.66 -10.74
C GLU A 14 7.00 2.71 -10.01
N ALA A 15 5.69 2.93 -10.15
CA ALA A 15 4.67 2.11 -9.52
C ALA A 15 4.75 0.66 -9.98
N SER A 16 5.07 0.41 -11.27
CA SER A 16 5.23 -0.95 -11.79
C SER A 16 6.42 -1.68 -11.17
N GLU A 17 7.53 -0.98 -10.91
CA GLU A 17 8.69 -1.57 -10.23
C GLU A 17 8.38 -1.93 -8.78
N TYR A 18 7.74 -1.02 -8.03
CA TYR A 18 7.31 -1.30 -6.66
C TYR A 18 6.31 -2.46 -6.61
N LEU A 19 5.34 -2.51 -7.53
CA LEU A 19 4.35 -3.59 -7.58
C LEU A 19 4.96 -4.94 -7.92
N THR A 20 5.93 -4.99 -8.83
CA THR A 20 6.68 -6.21 -9.15
C THR A 20 7.44 -6.72 -7.93
N ARG A 21 8.07 -5.80 -7.17
CA ARG A 21 8.77 -6.15 -5.94
C ARG A 21 7.81 -6.65 -4.85
N LEU A 22 6.67 -5.98 -4.68
CA LEU A 22 5.64 -6.38 -3.72
C LEU A 22 5.09 -7.78 -4.05
N GLU A 23 4.78 -8.06 -5.31
CA GLU A 23 4.31 -9.37 -5.75
C GLU A 23 5.33 -10.47 -5.47
N SER A 24 6.59 -10.25 -5.85
CA SER A 24 7.66 -11.22 -5.65
C SER A 24 7.85 -11.57 -4.16
N LEU A 25 7.79 -10.57 -3.28
CA LEU A 25 7.87 -10.77 -1.84
C LEU A 25 6.62 -11.46 -1.27
N ALA A 26 5.43 -11.05 -1.71
CA ALA A 26 4.17 -11.63 -1.26
C ALA A 26 3.98 -13.08 -1.72
N ALA A 27 4.57 -13.49 -2.85
CA ALA A 27 4.48 -14.86 -3.37
C ALA A 27 5.33 -15.88 -2.59
N LYS A 28 6.22 -15.43 -1.70
CA LYS A 28 7.05 -16.32 -0.89
C LYS A 28 6.21 -17.15 0.08
N LYS A 29 6.57 -18.42 0.27
CA LYS A 29 5.83 -19.37 1.14
C LYS A 29 5.78 -18.92 2.61
N ALA A 30 6.82 -18.25 3.07
CA ALA A 30 6.92 -17.64 4.39
C ALA A 30 7.48 -16.23 4.25
N MET A 31 7.10 -15.34 5.16
CA MET A 31 7.61 -13.98 5.21
C MET A 31 8.67 -13.87 6.30
N GLU A 32 9.93 -13.85 5.88
CA GLU A 32 11.04 -13.60 6.78
C GLU A 32 11.09 -12.11 7.21
N PRO A 33 11.67 -11.77 8.38
CA PRO A 33 11.70 -10.38 8.86
C PRO A 33 12.36 -9.39 7.88
N SER A 34 13.42 -9.82 7.18
CA SER A 34 14.10 -9.01 6.16
C SER A 34 13.23 -8.79 4.92
N ASP A 35 12.45 -9.78 4.53
CA ASP A 35 11.48 -9.68 3.43
C ASP A 35 10.31 -8.77 3.80
N ALA A 36 9.79 -8.88 5.02
CA ALA A 36 8.73 -8.00 5.54
C ALA A 36 9.19 -6.53 5.55
N THR A 37 10.44 -6.28 5.92
CA THR A 37 11.03 -4.92 5.90
C THR A 37 11.09 -4.36 4.47
N GLN A 38 11.54 -5.18 3.51
CA GLN A 38 11.57 -4.80 2.10
C GLN A 38 10.18 -4.61 1.51
N PHE A 39 9.21 -5.42 1.94
CA PHE A 39 7.81 -5.32 1.52
C PHE A 39 7.21 -3.99 1.98
N ALA A 40 7.37 -3.64 3.26
CA ALA A 40 6.93 -2.36 3.81
C ALA A 40 7.61 -1.16 3.11
N ALA A 41 8.91 -1.28 2.79
CA ALA A 41 9.64 -0.24 2.05
C ALA A 41 9.13 -0.06 0.62
N ALA A 42 8.84 -1.15 -0.10
CA ALA A 42 8.28 -1.09 -1.46
C ALA A 42 6.88 -0.47 -1.46
N ALA A 43 6.02 -0.82 -0.48
CA ALA A 43 4.70 -0.22 -0.33
C ALA A 43 4.78 1.29 -0.02
N ARG A 44 5.75 1.71 0.80
CA ARG A 44 6.04 3.12 1.06
C ARG A 44 6.48 3.87 -0.20
N GLY A 45 7.35 3.27 -1.01
CA GLY A 45 7.79 3.84 -2.30
C GLY A 45 6.60 4.06 -3.25
N LEU A 46 5.75 3.03 -3.40
CA LEU A 46 4.51 3.13 -4.17
C LEU A 46 3.58 4.23 -3.66
N ARG A 47 3.40 4.35 -2.34
CA ARG A 47 2.60 5.42 -1.74
C ARG A 47 3.19 6.80 -2.06
N GLY A 48 4.51 6.95 -1.98
CA GLY A 48 5.22 8.19 -2.29
C GLY A 48 5.00 8.62 -3.73
N SER A 49 5.23 7.72 -4.70
CA SER A 49 5.03 8.01 -6.12
C SER A 49 3.56 8.32 -6.44
N ALA A 50 2.61 7.57 -5.86
CA ALA A 50 1.17 7.83 -6.00
C ALA A 50 0.75 9.19 -5.42
N THR A 51 1.37 9.61 -4.31
CA THR A 51 1.13 10.92 -3.70
C THR A 51 1.58 12.04 -4.63
N MET A 52 2.77 11.91 -5.22
CA MET A 52 3.27 12.87 -6.21
C MET A 52 2.34 12.97 -7.43
N ALA A 53 1.82 11.84 -7.90
CA ALA A 53 0.85 11.77 -8.99
C ALA A 53 -0.57 12.21 -8.63
N LYS A 54 -0.84 12.53 -7.35
CA LYS A 54 -2.18 12.77 -6.78
C LYS A 54 -3.19 11.64 -7.06
N ALA A 55 -2.71 10.40 -7.13
CA ALA A 55 -3.54 9.22 -7.31
C ALA A 55 -4.12 8.75 -5.95
N GLY A 56 -5.07 9.52 -5.40
CA GLY A 56 -5.56 9.38 -4.02
C GLY A 56 -6.01 7.96 -3.63
N GLY A 57 -6.77 7.28 -4.48
CA GLY A 57 -7.20 5.91 -4.21
C GLY A 57 -6.03 4.93 -4.08
N ILE A 58 -5.01 5.07 -4.95
CA ILE A 58 -3.78 4.25 -4.90
C ILE A 58 -3.00 4.56 -3.61
N VAL A 59 -2.91 5.84 -3.21
CA VAL A 59 -2.26 6.25 -1.95
C VAL A 59 -2.89 5.53 -0.75
N GLN A 60 -4.23 5.46 -0.67
CA GLN A 60 -4.94 4.82 0.44
C GLN A 60 -4.67 3.32 0.52
N VAL A 61 -4.72 2.63 -0.62
CA VAL A 61 -4.46 1.19 -0.68
C VAL A 61 -2.99 0.91 -0.33
N ALA A 62 -2.04 1.63 -0.94
CA ALA A 62 -0.61 1.48 -0.68
C ALA A 62 -0.24 1.75 0.79
N MET A 63 -0.87 2.76 1.41
CA MET A 63 -0.72 3.03 2.84
C MET A 63 -1.19 1.86 3.71
N THR A 64 -2.30 1.22 3.35
CA THR A 64 -2.83 0.06 4.09
C THR A 64 -1.90 -1.15 3.94
N VAL A 65 -1.38 -1.39 2.74
CA VAL A 65 -0.37 -2.43 2.47
C VAL A 65 0.91 -2.17 3.26
N GLU A 66 1.41 -0.92 3.29
CA GLU A 66 2.58 -0.53 4.09
C GLU A 66 2.36 -0.82 5.58
N ARG A 67 1.20 -0.42 6.13
CA ARG A 67 0.86 -0.65 7.54
C ARG A 67 0.84 -2.13 7.90
N ILE A 68 0.28 -2.97 7.03
CA ILE A 68 0.28 -4.42 7.21
C ILE A 68 1.72 -4.95 7.19
N GLY A 69 2.52 -4.55 6.21
CA GLY A 69 3.94 -4.94 6.14
C GLY A 69 4.71 -4.55 7.39
N SER A 70 4.56 -3.30 7.86
CA SER A 70 5.13 -2.84 9.13
C SER A 70 4.59 -3.62 10.33
N GLY A 71 3.31 -3.97 10.35
CA GLY A 71 2.70 -4.81 11.37
C GLY A 71 3.37 -6.18 11.45
N VAL A 72 3.68 -6.80 10.30
CA VAL A 72 4.42 -8.07 10.23
C VAL A 72 5.85 -7.91 10.76
N VAL A 73 6.56 -6.84 10.36
CA VAL A 73 7.91 -6.54 10.86
C VAL A 73 7.95 -6.44 12.39
N HIS A 74 6.93 -5.82 12.99
CA HIS A 74 6.85 -5.59 14.43
C HIS A 74 6.09 -6.67 15.21
N GLY A 75 5.66 -7.76 14.56
CA GLY A 75 4.87 -8.83 15.18
C GLY A 75 3.45 -8.44 15.59
N ALA A 76 2.95 -7.29 15.14
CA ALA A 76 1.56 -6.85 15.37
C ALA A 76 0.55 -7.47 14.39
N THR A 77 1.04 -8.02 13.28
CA THR A 77 0.23 -8.74 12.28
C THR A 77 0.90 -10.07 11.97
N THR A 78 0.19 -11.18 12.16
CA THR A 78 0.70 -12.52 11.83
C THR A 78 0.70 -12.75 10.32
N TRP A 79 1.81 -13.27 9.78
CA TRP A 79 1.84 -13.70 8.38
C TRP A 79 1.17 -15.06 8.21
N GLU A 80 -0.01 -15.07 7.62
CA GLU A 80 -0.82 -16.28 7.42
C GLU A 80 -1.26 -16.42 5.95
N PRO A 81 -1.60 -17.64 5.50
CA PRO A 81 -2.00 -17.87 4.10
C PRO A 81 -3.15 -17.00 3.63
N GLU A 82 -4.07 -16.61 4.53
CA GLU A 82 -5.19 -15.75 4.17
C GLU A 82 -4.76 -14.30 3.92
N LEU A 83 -3.86 -13.77 4.76
CA LEU A 83 -3.25 -12.46 4.54
C LEU A 83 -2.47 -12.45 3.22
N GLN A 84 -1.68 -13.49 2.96
CA GLN A 84 -0.93 -13.63 1.71
C GLN A 84 -1.84 -13.55 0.49
N ARG A 85 -2.93 -14.34 0.46
CA ARG A 85 -3.91 -14.31 -0.64
C ARG A 85 -4.56 -12.93 -0.80
N ALA A 86 -4.91 -12.27 0.31
CA ALA A 86 -5.50 -10.94 0.27
C ALA A 86 -4.53 -9.90 -0.31
N LEU A 87 -3.26 -9.92 0.09
CA LEU A 87 -2.22 -9.04 -0.43
C LEU A 87 -1.96 -9.28 -1.92
N ILE A 88 -1.84 -10.53 -2.36
CA ILE A 88 -1.67 -10.86 -3.79
C ILE A 88 -2.84 -10.29 -4.61
N GLY A 89 -4.08 -10.52 -4.18
CA GLY A 89 -5.26 -9.98 -4.87
C GLY A 89 -5.26 -8.45 -4.93
N VAL A 90 -4.88 -7.77 -3.84
CA VAL A 90 -4.79 -6.31 -3.84
C VAL A 90 -3.63 -5.77 -4.68
N ILE A 91 -2.51 -6.49 -4.77
CA ILE A 91 -1.40 -6.13 -5.66
C ILE A 91 -1.86 -6.20 -7.13
N GLU A 92 -2.64 -7.21 -7.50
CA GLU A 92 -3.27 -7.27 -8.83
C GLU A 92 -4.24 -6.11 -9.07
N ASP A 93 -5.08 -5.78 -8.08
CA ASP A 93 -5.97 -4.62 -8.17
C ASP A 93 -5.19 -3.31 -8.34
N LEU A 94 -4.08 -3.13 -7.61
CA LEU A 94 -3.20 -1.97 -7.75
C LEU A 94 -2.56 -1.89 -9.15
N LYS A 95 -2.15 -3.01 -9.74
CA LYS A 95 -1.64 -3.03 -11.12
C LYS A 95 -2.70 -2.52 -12.11
N LEU A 96 -3.95 -2.91 -11.92
CA LEU A 96 -5.07 -2.43 -12.76
C LEU A 96 -5.36 -0.94 -12.54
N LEU A 97 -5.32 -0.47 -11.30
CA LEU A 97 -5.50 0.94 -10.96
C LEU A 97 -4.40 1.83 -11.56
N VAL A 98 -3.14 1.40 -11.48
CA VAL A 98 -2.00 2.11 -12.09
C VAL A 98 -2.17 2.22 -13.60
N ARG A 99 -2.53 1.14 -14.28
CA ARG A 99 -2.79 1.14 -15.73
C ARG A 99 -3.94 2.07 -16.13
N SER A 100 -4.91 2.25 -15.22
CA SER A 100 -6.13 3.04 -15.45
C SER A 100 -6.02 4.49 -14.95
N VAL A 101 -4.84 4.94 -14.48
CA VAL A 101 -4.68 6.25 -13.83
C VAL A 101 -5.06 7.43 -14.73
N ARG A 102 -5.00 7.25 -16.05
CA ARG A 102 -5.39 8.27 -17.04
C ARG A 102 -6.88 8.29 -17.35
N THR A 103 -7.59 7.20 -17.07
CA THR A 103 -9.00 6.97 -17.40
C THR A 103 -9.78 6.59 -16.14
N TRP A 104 -9.55 7.35 -15.06
CA TRP A 104 -10.15 7.07 -13.77
C TRP A 104 -11.67 7.32 -13.79
N GLY A 105 -12.42 6.45 -13.12
CA GLY A 105 -13.87 6.53 -13.02
C GLY A 105 -14.41 5.59 -11.94
N VAL A 106 -15.74 5.42 -11.91
CA VAL A 106 -16.47 4.72 -10.84
C VAL A 106 -15.97 3.29 -10.59
N ASP A 107 -15.60 2.56 -11.64
CA ASP A 107 -15.07 1.19 -11.50
C ASP A 107 -13.75 1.14 -10.73
N GLN A 108 -12.92 2.19 -10.87
CA GLN A 108 -11.65 2.29 -10.15
C GLN A 108 -11.87 2.65 -8.69
N ASP A 109 -12.85 3.52 -8.41
CA ASP A 109 -13.26 3.83 -7.04
C ASP A 109 -13.80 2.58 -6.34
N ALA A 110 -14.68 1.82 -6.99
CA ALA A 110 -15.20 0.55 -6.46
C ALA A 110 -14.09 -0.47 -6.18
N ARG A 111 -13.07 -0.55 -7.05
CA ARG A 111 -11.90 -1.42 -6.86
C ARG A 111 -11.03 -0.98 -5.69
N VAL A 112 -10.85 0.33 -5.48
CA VAL A 112 -10.16 0.87 -4.31
C VAL A 112 -10.90 0.47 -3.03
N GLU A 113 -12.21 0.71 -2.98
CA GLU A 113 -13.02 0.36 -1.81
C GLU A 113 -12.97 -1.14 -1.50
N GLU A 114 -13.10 -1.98 -2.51
CA GLU A 114 -13.04 -3.43 -2.34
C GLU A 114 -11.67 -3.90 -1.86
N SER A 115 -10.60 -3.31 -2.39
CA SER A 115 -9.24 -3.58 -1.91
C SER A 115 -9.07 -3.20 -0.44
N LEU A 116 -9.59 -2.05 -0.03
CA LEU A 116 -9.53 -1.59 1.36
C LEU A 116 -10.36 -2.49 2.28
N ARG A 117 -11.58 -2.87 1.88
CA ARG A 117 -12.42 -3.82 2.62
C ARG A 117 -11.72 -5.17 2.82
N ARG A 118 -11.09 -5.70 1.78
CA ARG A 118 -10.35 -6.96 1.83
C ARG A 118 -9.19 -6.93 2.84
N LEU A 119 -8.50 -5.79 2.96
CA LEU A 119 -7.37 -5.62 3.87
C LEU A 119 -7.75 -5.21 5.29
N ALA A 120 -8.96 -4.66 5.50
CA ALA A 120 -9.36 -4.04 6.76
C ALA A 120 -9.17 -4.95 7.99
N ARG A 121 -9.42 -6.26 7.85
CA ARG A 121 -9.27 -7.25 8.93
C ARG A 121 -7.83 -7.58 9.32
N PHE A 122 -6.85 -7.23 8.49
CA PHE A 122 -5.44 -7.53 8.73
C PHE A 122 -4.61 -6.31 9.15
N ALA A 123 -5.13 -5.11 8.90
CA ALA A 123 -4.44 -3.89 9.26
C ALA A 123 -4.34 -3.80 10.79
N PRO A 124 -3.13 -3.62 11.35
CA PRO A 124 -2.99 -3.45 12.79
C PRO A 124 -3.79 -2.23 13.23
N ALA A 125 -4.32 -2.26 14.46
CA ALA A 125 -5.03 -1.12 15.05
C ALA A 125 -4.20 0.15 14.86
N ARG A 126 -4.85 1.25 14.45
CA ARG A 126 -4.18 2.55 14.40
C ARG A 126 -3.74 2.85 15.83
N LYS A 127 -2.45 2.72 16.13
CA LYS A 127 -1.88 3.41 17.30
C LYS A 127 -2.16 4.87 17.04
N GLU A 128 -3.15 5.43 17.74
CA GLU A 128 -3.19 6.86 17.97
C GLU A 128 -1.81 7.19 18.51
N GLN A 129 -1.05 8.01 17.77
CA GLN A 129 0.06 8.70 18.40
C GLN A 129 -0.61 9.51 19.51
N THR A 130 -0.60 9.00 20.73
CA THR A 130 -0.78 9.84 21.90
C THR A 130 0.31 10.87 21.76
N GLU A 131 -0.07 12.06 21.26
CA GLU A 131 0.79 13.23 21.29
C GLU A 131 1.36 13.27 22.69
N ASP A 132 2.69 13.18 22.79
CA ASP A 132 3.40 13.33 24.05
C ASP A 132 2.81 14.55 24.73
N LEU A 133 2.09 14.30 25.82
CA LEU A 133 1.47 15.29 26.66
C LEU A 133 2.64 16.13 27.17
N ILE A 134 2.92 17.26 26.52
CA ILE A 134 3.88 18.24 27.00
C ILE A 134 3.30 18.73 28.32
N ILE A 135 3.77 18.16 29.42
CA ILE A 135 3.39 18.57 30.77
C ILE A 135 4.09 19.92 30.98
N PRO A 136 3.35 21.05 31.15
CA PRO A 136 3.99 22.30 31.48
C PRO A 136 4.51 22.20 32.92
N ILE A 137 5.82 22.35 33.08
CA ILE A 137 6.45 22.51 34.40
C ILE A 137 5.97 23.85 34.95
N SER A 138 5.25 23.81 36.08
CA SER A 138 4.86 24.99 36.86
C SER A 138 6.03 25.51 37.70
#